data_AF-A0A7V4KF73-F1
#
_entry.id   AF-A0A7V4KF73-F1
#
_cell.length_a   1.000
_cell.length_b   1.000
_cell.length_c   1.000
_cell.angle_alpha   90.00
_cell.angle_beta   90.00
_cell.angle_gamma   90.00
#
_symmetry.space_group_name_H-M   'P 1'
#
loop_
_entity.id
_entity.type
_entity.pdbx_description
1 polymer ?
#
loop_
_entity_poly.entity_id
_entity_poly.type
_entity_poly.pdbx_seq_one_letter_code
_entity_poly.pdbx_strand_id
1 'polypeptide(L)'
;MQFEVVIVGAGLAGATAARISAEAGKKVLVIEKHKHIAGHCHDYKDENGITVHTYGPHIFHTNNKKVWDFVNRFTEFHYYQH
;
A
#
# COMPACT_ATOMS: atom_id res chain seq x y z
N MET A 1 15.01 10.84 18.56
CA MET A 1 13.99 11.45 17.67
C MET A 1 12.61 11.16 18.26
N GLN A 2 11.70 12.13 18.29
CA GLN A 2 10.32 11.92 18.76
C GLN A 2 9.40 11.67 17.54
N PHE A 3 8.50 10.69 17.65
CA PHE A 3 7.44 10.41 16.67
C PHE A 3 6.09 10.72 17.32
N GLU A 4 5.16 11.31 16.58
CA GLU A 4 3.81 11.62 17.07
C GLU A 4 2.84 10.47 16.83
N VAL A 5 3.08 9.66 15.79
CA VAL A 5 2.24 8.53 15.41
C VAL A 5 3.14 7.32 15.14
N VAL A 6 2.79 6.18 15.74
CA VAL A 6 3.44 4.90 15.49
C VAL A 6 2.41 3.94 14.91
N ILE A 7 2.71 3.36 13.76
CA ILE A 7 1.85 2.42 13.03
C ILE A 7 2.58 1.09 12.94
N VAL A 8 1.91 0.01 13.31
CA VAL A 8 2.44 -1.35 13.21
C VAL A 8 1.75 -2.07 12.06
N GLY A 9 2.54 -2.49 11.07
CA GLY A 9 2.12 -3.05 9.80
C GLY A 9 2.17 -2.02 8.67
N ALA A 10 2.79 -2.39 7.55
CA ALA A 10 2.90 -1.59 6.33
C ALA A 10 2.01 -2.12 5.18
N GLY A 11 0.97 -2.88 5.51
CA GLY A 11 -0.11 -3.23 4.57
C GLY A 11 -0.98 -2.02 4.19
N LEU A 12 -2.00 -2.21 3.34
CA LEU A 12 -2.85 -1.12 2.84
C LEU A 12 -3.41 -0.21 3.95
N ALA A 13 -3.88 -0.78 5.06
CA ALA A 13 -4.41 -0.01 6.19
C ALA A 13 -3.33 0.87 6.83
N GLY A 14 -2.18 0.30 7.16
CA GLY A 14 -1.07 1.01 7.79
C GLY A 14 -0.46 2.06 6.87
N ALA A 15 -0.24 1.73 5.60
CA ALA A 15 0.26 2.66 4.59
C ALA A 15 -0.69 3.84 4.38
N THR A 16 -2.01 3.59 4.33
CA THR A 16 -3.02 4.64 4.19
C THR A 16 -3.06 5.55 5.43
N ALA A 17 -3.11 4.99 6.64
CA ALA A 17 -3.09 5.76 7.87
C ALA A 17 -1.80 6.58 8.02
N ALA A 18 -0.66 6.00 7.64
CA ALA A 18 0.64 6.67 7.67
C ALA A 18 0.66 7.86 6.70
N ARG A 19 0.17 7.66 5.48
CA ARG A 19 0.06 8.69 4.45
C ARG A 19 -0.79 9.85 4.92
N ILE A 20 -2.00 9.58 5.40
CA ILE A 20 -2.94 10.62 5.89
C ILE A 20 -2.32 11.40 7.06
N SER A 21 -1.71 10.70 8.01
CA SER A 21 -1.08 11.34 9.18
C SER A 21 0.11 12.22 8.78
N ALA A 22 0.95 11.74 7.86
CA ALA A 22 2.09 12.49 7.36
C ALA A 22 1.66 13.72 6.55
N GLU A 23 0.60 13.62 5.74
CA GLU A 23 0.01 14.76 5.02
C GLU A 23 -0.59 15.80 5.96
N ALA A 24 -1.04 15.40 7.15
CA ALA A 24 -1.44 16.31 8.22
C ALA A 24 -0.25 16.93 9.01
N GLY A 25 0.98 16.72 8.54
CA GLY A 25 2.20 17.28 9.15
C GLY A 25 2.75 16.50 10.34
N LYS A 26 2.24 15.29 10.61
CA LYS A 26 2.70 14.46 11.73
C LYS A 26 3.98 13.71 11.39
N LYS A 27 4.89 13.61 12.37
CA LYS A 27 6.05 12.72 12.25
C LYS A 27 5.65 11.28 12.56
N VAL A 28 5.56 10.45 11.52
CA VAL A 28 5.07 9.06 11.58
C VAL A 28 6.22 8.04 11.57
N LEU A 29 6.16 7.03 12.44
CA LEU A 29 6.95 5.81 12.37
C LEU A 29 6.07 4.65 11.92
N VAL A 30 6.47 3.95 10.86
CA VAL A 30 5.82 2.69 10.43
C VAL A 30 6.78 1.55 10.71
N ILE A 31 6.29 0.50 11.38
CA ILE A 31 7.07 -0.69 11.72
C ILE A 31 6.45 -1.89 11.00
N GLU A 32 7.25 -2.61 10.24
CA GLU A 32 6.83 -3.81 9.53
C GLU A 32 7.74 -4.98 9.93
N LYS A 33 7.14 -6.14 10.22
CA LYS A 33 7.86 -7.36 10.58
C LYS A 33 8.42 -8.07 9.35
N HIS A 34 7.75 -7.93 8.20
CA HIS A 34 8.18 -8.52 6.94
C HIS A 34 9.40 -7.77 6.38
N LYS A 35 10.17 -8.43 5.51
CA LYS A 35 11.29 -7.80 4.80
C LYS A 35 10.85 -6.87 3.67
N HIS A 36 9.56 -6.64 3.53
CA HIS A 36 8.94 -5.83 2.48
C HIS A 36 7.70 -5.11 3.03
N ILE A 37 7.30 -4.05 2.34
CA ILE A 37 6.06 -3.32 2.62
C ILE A 37 4.85 -3.97 1.94
N ALA A 38 3.68 -3.32 1.99
CA ALA A 38 2.43 -3.70 1.32
C ALA A 38 1.68 -4.92 1.88
N GLY A 39 2.21 -5.60 2.90
CA GLY A 39 1.55 -6.77 3.50
C GLY A 39 1.27 -7.84 2.45
N HIS A 40 0.05 -8.38 2.40
CA HIS A 40 -0.33 -9.39 1.40
C HIS A 40 -0.39 -8.85 -0.04
N CYS A 41 -0.55 -7.54 -0.22
CA CYS A 41 -0.55 -6.92 -1.54
C CYS A 41 0.85 -6.72 -2.12
N HIS A 42 1.89 -7.21 -1.44
CA HIS A 42 3.24 -7.18 -1.96
C HIS A 42 3.38 -8.01 -3.24
N ASP A 43 3.96 -7.40 -4.27
CA ASP A 43 4.43 -8.04 -5.48
C ASP A 43 5.94 -7.86 -5.63
N TYR A 44 6.53 -8.67 -6.52
CA TYR A 44 7.94 -8.55 -6.87
C TYR A 44 8.14 -8.94 -8.33
N LYS A 45 9.30 -8.58 -8.89
CA LYS A 45 9.76 -9.07 -10.19
C LYS A 45 10.56 -10.36 -9.98
N ASP A 46 10.14 -11.43 -10.63
CA ASP A 46 10.92 -12.68 -10.65
C ASP A 46 12.17 -12.57 -11.53
N GLU A 47 12.92 -13.67 -11.64
CA GLU A 47 14.14 -13.74 -12.46
C GLU A 47 13.92 -13.46 -13.96
N ASN A 48 12.67 -13.56 -14.44
CA ASN A 48 12.27 -13.30 -15.82
C ASN A 48 11.66 -11.90 -16.01
N GLY A 49 11.58 -11.09 -14.95
CA GLY A 49 10.97 -9.76 -14.97
C GLY A 49 9.44 -9.77 -14.94
N ILE A 50 8.82 -10.90 -14.60
CA ILE A 50 7.36 -11.04 -14.45
C ILE A 50 6.95 -10.51 -13.08
N THR A 51 5.89 -9.71 -13.02
CA THR A 51 5.31 -9.28 -11.73
C THR A 51 4.53 -10.44 -11.11
N VAL A 52 4.95 -10.87 -9.92
CA VAL A 52 4.33 -11.97 -9.18
C VAL A 52 3.88 -11.46 -7.81
N HIS A 53 2.65 -11.77 -7.44
CA HIS A 53 2.13 -11.42 -6.12
C HIS A 53 2.61 -12.46 -5.10
N THR A 54 3.25 -12.01 -4.03
CA THR A 54 3.89 -12.91 -3.06
C THR A 54 2.88 -13.79 -2.33
N TYR A 55 1.67 -13.27 -2.09
CA TYR A 55 0.64 -13.92 -1.27
C TYR A 55 -0.66 -14.17 -2.05
N GLY A 56 -0.52 -14.55 -3.33
CA GLY A 56 -1.65 -14.84 -4.22
C GLY A 56 -2.18 -13.62 -4.96
N PRO A 57 -3.04 -13.84 -5.98
CA PRO A 57 -3.54 -12.79 -6.86
C PRO A 57 -4.35 -11.76 -6.08
N HIS A 58 -4.12 -10.48 -6.40
CA HIS A 58 -4.76 -9.32 -5.78
C HIS A 58 -5.23 -8.39 -6.89
N ILE A 59 -6.52 -8.44 -7.21
CA ILE A 59 -7.12 -7.60 -8.25
C ILE A 59 -7.84 -6.47 -7.54
N PHE A 60 -7.45 -5.22 -7.83
CA PHE A 60 -8.09 -4.07 -7.23
C PHE A 60 -9.43 -3.80 -7.90
N HIS A 61 -10.49 -3.71 -7.11
CA HIS A 61 -11.81 -3.29 -7.55
C HIS A 61 -12.50 -2.53 -6.43
N THR A 62 -13.27 -1.49 -6.77
CA THR A 62 -14.06 -0.73 -5.80
C THR A 62 -15.19 0.02 -6.50
N ASN A 63 -16.34 0.14 -5.83
CA ASN A 63 -17.41 1.06 -6.22
C ASN A 63 -17.35 2.40 -5.46
N ASN A 64 -16.36 2.56 -4.58
CA ASN A 64 -16.20 3.75 -3.74
C ASN A 64 -15.31 4.78 -4.45
N LYS A 65 -15.93 5.86 -4.95
CA LYS A 65 -15.22 6.94 -5.65
C LYS A 65 -14.12 7.57 -4.81
N LYS A 66 -14.32 7.76 -3.50
CA LYS A 66 -13.29 8.34 -2.62
C LYS A 66 -12.05 7.46 -2.53
N VAL A 67 -12.25 6.13 -2.46
CA VAL A 67 -11.14 5.16 -2.48
C VAL A 67 -10.46 5.18 -3.85
N TRP A 68 -11.23 5.15 -4.95
CA TRP A 68 -10.70 5.23 -6.31
C TRP A 68 -9.84 6.48 -6.52
N ASP A 69 -10.39 7.66 -6.22
CA ASP A 69 -9.69 8.94 -6.34
C ASP A 69 -8.43 8.97 -5.46
N PHE A 70 -8.48 8.39 -4.25
CA PHE A 70 -7.34 8.33 -3.35
C PHE A 70 -6.20 7.48 -3.91
N VAL A 71 -6.48 6.25 -4.37
CA VAL A 71 -5.42 5.34 -4.86
C VAL A 71 -4.81 5.83 -6.18
N ASN A 72 -5.59 6.51 -7.03
CA ASN A 72 -5.11 7.10 -8.29
C ASN A 72 -4.11 8.24 -8.09
N ARG A 73 -3.91 8.74 -6.85
CA ARG A 73 -2.83 9.69 -6.54
C ARG A 73 -1.45 9.03 -6.48
N PHE A 74 -1.40 7.71 -6.37
CA PHE A 74 -0.16 6.96 -6.09
C PHE A 74 0.20 5.95 -7.18
N THR A 75 -0.71 5.66 -8.11
CA THR A 75 -0.48 4.76 -9.23
C THR A 75 -1.51 4.98 -10.33
N GLU A 76 -1.16 4.56 -11.54
CA GLU A 76 -2.10 4.44 -12.66
C GLU A 76 -2.67 3.02 -12.70
N PHE A 77 -3.94 2.88 -13.06
CA PHE A 77 -4.59 1.58 -13.17
C PHE A 77 -4.67 1.13 -14.62
N HIS A 78 -4.25 -0.11 -14.87
CA HIS A 78 -4.58 -0.80 -16.11
C HIS A 78 -6.01 -1.32 -16.04
N TYR A 79 -6.80 -1.04 -17.09
CA TYR A 79 -8.13 -1.59 -17.19
C TYR A 79 -8.06 -3.12 -17.35
N TYR A 80 -8.77 -3.82 -16.49
CA TYR A 80 -8.87 -5.27 -16.48
C TYR A 80 -10.31 -5.68 -16.17
N GLN A 81 -10.84 -6.61 -16.97
CA GLN A 81 -12.13 -7.23 -16.79
C GLN A 81 -11.95 -8.75 -16.93
N HIS A 82 -12.59 -9.52 -16.05
CA HIS A 82 -12.65 -10.98 -16.12
C HIS A 82 -13.77 -11.43 -17.06
#